data_AF-A0A0C4E5T0-F1
#
_entry.id   AF-A0A0C4E5T0-F1
#
_cell.length_a   1.000
_cell.length_b   1.000
_cell.length_c   1.000
_cell.angle_alpha   90.00
_cell.angle_beta   90.00
_cell.angle_gamma   90.00
#
_symmetry.space_group_name_H-M   'P 1'
#
loop_
_entity.id
_entity.type
_entity.pdbx_description
1 polymer ?
#
loop_
_entity_poly.entity_id
_entity_poly.type
_entity_poly.pdbx_seq_one_letter_code
_entity_poly.pdbx_strand_id
1 'polypeptide(L)'
;MKLSVRRSARMLLALPVVVGAASVVGHPPLVQRQDDDCRLPMETYLWTTCSSFLADYNITLPELLKLNPLVGVDCSGFVPGSTYCLRKERVLPPSTDGTCGHLNRNVTCVGSTFGDCCGRQGKCGRAQNFCLPGFCQGGKCPGLGYSTDGRCGEDNDFLMCGGPFGKCCSASGRCGSTLAECGAGCQSGDCVGNLPSSSTTTTSTTPPTPLPSPGSPSPDGTCGYVNKFKCTGTEPMYYGYCCNSAGYCGFSEWDCSPVAGCQAEFGRCDEAVIVTVSGTAPVATSTTS
;
A
#
# COMPACT_ATOMS: atom_id res chain seq x y z
N MET A 1 -62.63 47.02 -32.46
CA MET A 1 -62.50 46.57 -31.05
C MET A 1 -62.66 45.06 -31.04
N LYS A 2 -61.59 44.32 -30.73
CA LYS A 2 -61.49 42.86 -30.91
C LYS A 2 -62.11 42.13 -29.70
N LEU A 3 -63.05 41.22 -29.96
CA LEU A 3 -63.72 40.37 -28.96
C LEU A 3 -62.89 39.09 -28.75
N SER A 4 -62.46 38.83 -27.52
CA SER A 4 -61.65 37.68 -27.13
C SER A 4 -62.53 36.49 -26.75
N VAL A 5 -62.36 35.38 -27.47
CA VAL A 5 -63.01 34.08 -27.17
C VAL A 5 -62.08 33.25 -26.28
N ARG A 6 -62.52 32.96 -25.05
CA ARG A 6 -61.82 32.09 -24.10
C ARG A 6 -61.92 30.62 -24.56
N ARG A 7 -60.78 29.98 -24.86
CA ARG A 7 -60.70 28.52 -25.09
C ARG A 7 -60.30 27.82 -23.80
N SER A 8 -61.10 26.82 -23.42
CA SER A 8 -60.91 25.92 -22.29
C SER A 8 -59.74 24.97 -22.56
N ALA A 9 -58.71 24.97 -21.71
CA ALA A 9 -57.54 24.11 -21.85
C ALA A 9 -57.77 22.78 -21.11
N ARG A 10 -57.83 21.68 -21.87
CA ARG A 10 -57.78 20.30 -21.35
C ARG A 10 -56.37 19.99 -20.86
N MET A 11 -56.24 19.63 -19.59
CA MET A 11 -55.02 19.16 -18.95
C MET A 11 -54.69 17.74 -19.45
N LEU A 12 -53.71 17.63 -20.36
CA LEU A 12 -53.11 16.35 -20.75
C LEU A 12 -51.99 16.01 -19.76
N LEU A 13 -52.18 14.94 -19.00
CA LEU A 13 -51.15 14.32 -18.16
C LEU A 13 -50.08 13.70 -19.06
N ALA A 14 -48.86 14.26 -19.03
CA ALA A 14 -47.68 13.67 -19.66
C ALA A 14 -47.05 12.65 -18.70
N LEU A 15 -47.02 11.38 -19.10
CA LEU A 15 -46.21 10.33 -18.48
C LEU A 15 -44.74 10.54 -18.88
N PRO A 16 -43.77 10.50 -17.94
CA PRO A 16 -42.37 10.63 -18.32
C PRO A 16 -41.87 9.35 -19.00
N VAL A 17 -41.29 9.53 -20.18
CA VAL A 17 -40.51 8.51 -20.90
C VAL A 17 -39.21 8.28 -20.12
N VAL A 18 -39.06 7.09 -19.54
CA VAL A 18 -37.80 6.66 -18.92
C VAL A 18 -36.88 6.19 -20.05
N VAL A 19 -35.85 6.99 -20.34
CA VAL A 19 -34.74 6.59 -21.20
C VAL A 19 -33.87 5.62 -20.41
N GLY A 20 -33.83 4.36 -20.83
CA GLY A 20 -32.95 3.34 -20.26
C GLY A 20 -31.49 3.63 -20.59
N ALA A 21 -30.68 3.89 -19.55
CA ALA A 21 -29.23 3.87 -19.67
C ALA A 21 -28.75 2.42 -19.61
N ALA A 22 -28.00 2.02 -20.65
CA ALA A 22 -27.36 0.73 -20.75
C ALA A 22 -26.23 0.56 -19.72
N SER A 23 -26.02 -0.69 -19.33
CA SER A 23 -25.08 -1.21 -18.32
C SER A 23 -23.70 -0.53 -18.28
N VAL A 24 -23.35 -0.01 -17.12
CA VAL A 24 -21.99 -0.06 -16.59
C VAL A 24 -22.00 -1.19 -15.57
N VAL A 25 -21.01 -2.09 -15.60
CA VAL A 25 -20.81 -3.10 -14.56
C VAL A 25 -20.55 -2.36 -13.25
N GLY A 26 -21.62 -2.06 -12.55
CA GLY A 26 -21.60 -1.40 -11.26
C GLY A 26 -20.98 -2.35 -10.27
N HIS A 27 -19.88 -1.91 -9.65
CA HIS A 27 -19.47 -2.48 -8.38
C HIS A 27 -20.70 -2.48 -7.45
N PRO A 28 -20.95 -3.58 -6.71
CA PRO A 28 -22.11 -3.63 -5.81
C PRO A 28 -22.10 -2.40 -4.92
N PRO A 29 -23.27 -1.78 -4.68
CA PRO A 29 -23.35 -0.58 -3.87
C PRO A 29 -22.72 -0.90 -2.53
N LEU A 30 -21.68 -0.15 -2.17
CA LEU A 30 -21.10 -0.17 -0.84
C LEU A 30 -22.28 -0.07 0.13
N VAL A 31 -22.52 -1.14 0.92
CA VAL A 31 -23.20 -0.97 2.21
C VAL A 31 -22.47 0.19 2.85
N GLN A 32 -23.19 1.32 2.99
CA GLN A 32 -22.60 2.63 3.22
C GLN A 32 -21.51 2.50 4.30
N ARG A 33 -20.27 2.85 3.95
CA ARG A 33 -19.23 3.09 4.96
C ARG A 33 -19.77 4.18 5.87
N GLN A 34 -20.37 3.79 6.99
CA GLN A 34 -20.96 4.75 7.92
C GLN A 34 -19.88 5.48 8.73
N ASP A 35 -18.65 4.94 8.75
CA ASP A 35 -17.48 5.56 9.36
C ASP A 35 -16.38 5.78 8.31
N ASP A 36 -16.09 7.05 8.02
CA ASP A 36 -14.96 7.50 7.18
C ASP A 36 -13.57 7.20 7.81
N ASP A 37 -13.55 6.70 9.04
CA ASP A 37 -12.39 6.53 9.91
C ASP A 37 -11.90 5.05 9.96
N CYS A 38 -12.16 4.29 8.89
CA CYS A 38 -11.76 2.88 8.86
C CYS A 38 -10.30 2.68 8.48
N ARG A 39 -9.48 2.29 9.47
CA ARG A 39 -8.06 2.00 9.28
C ARG A 39 -7.78 0.66 8.62
N LEU A 40 -8.62 -0.35 8.89
CA LEU A 40 -8.44 -1.71 8.37
C LEU A 40 -9.71 -2.18 7.65
N PRO A 41 -9.91 -1.75 6.39
CA PRO A 41 -10.98 -2.26 5.54
C PRO A 41 -10.60 -3.65 5.01
N MET A 42 -11.45 -4.65 5.25
CA MET A 42 -11.28 -6.01 4.75
C MET A 42 -12.36 -6.33 3.73
N GLU A 43 -11.96 -6.64 2.51
CA GLU A 43 -12.86 -7.09 1.45
C GLU A 43 -13.11 -8.60 1.59
N THR A 44 -14.38 -8.98 1.58
CA THR A 44 -14.80 -10.39 1.70
C THR A 44 -15.00 -11.01 0.33
N TYR A 45 -14.86 -12.33 0.22
CA TYR A 45 -15.21 -13.06 -0.99
C TYR A 45 -16.74 -13.29 -1.05
N LEU A 46 -17.27 -13.59 -2.23
CA LEU A 46 -18.70 -13.86 -2.47
C LEU A 46 -19.28 -15.03 -1.63
N TRP A 47 -18.41 -15.89 -1.08
CA TRP A 47 -18.79 -17.06 -0.28
C TRP A 47 -18.45 -16.91 1.21
N THR A 48 -17.88 -15.77 1.60
CA THR A 48 -17.53 -15.51 2.99
C THR A 48 -18.81 -15.36 3.81
N THR A 49 -18.94 -16.13 4.89
CA THR A 49 -20.05 -16.01 5.83
C THR A 49 -19.67 -15.07 6.98
N CYS A 50 -20.66 -14.49 7.67
CA CYS A 50 -20.40 -13.69 8.86
C CYS A 50 -19.60 -14.50 9.91
N SER A 51 -19.96 -15.77 10.13
CA SER A 51 -19.27 -16.64 11.08
C SER A 51 -17.84 -16.96 10.68
N SER A 52 -17.58 -17.25 9.40
CA SER A 52 -16.20 -17.48 8.93
C SER A 52 -15.38 -16.20 9.00
N PHE A 53 -15.95 -15.06 8.65
CA PHE A 53 -15.28 -13.76 8.77
C PHE A 53 -14.88 -13.44 10.22
N LEU A 54 -15.78 -13.64 11.18
CA LEU A 54 -15.46 -13.46 12.60
C LEU A 54 -14.34 -14.40 13.07
N ALA A 55 -14.34 -15.65 12.58
CA ALA A 55 -13.30 -16.63 12.91
C ALA A 55 -11.94 -16.28 12.26
N ASP A 56 -11.94 -15.92 10.98
CA ASP A 56 -10.74 -15.59 10.19
C ASP A 56 -9.98 -14.39 10.78
N TYR A 57 -10.71 -13.42 11.32
CA TYR A 57 -10.13 -12.22 11.95
C TYR A 57 -10.07 -12.28 13.47
N ASN A 58 -10.49 -13.40 14.07
CA ASN A 58 -10.50 -13.61 15.52
C ASN A 58 -11.18 -12.46 16.30
N ILE A 59 -12.35 -12.03 15.83
CA ILE A 59 -13.15 -10.96 16.43
C ILE A 59 -14.54 -11.46 16.80
N THR A 60 -15.14 -10.84 17.82
CA THR A 60 -16.52 -11.14 18.22
C THR A 60 -17.53 -10.34 17.39
N LEU A 61 -18.75 -10.86 17.25
CA LEU A 61 -19.83 -10.12 16.57
C LEU A 61 -20.07 -8.72 17.18
N PRO A 62 -20.09 -8.52 18.51
CA PRO A 62 -20.16 -7.19 19.09
C PRO A 62 -19.01 -6.26 18.68
N GLU A 63 -17.79 -6.76 18.49
CA GLU A 63 -16.66 -5.95 18.01
C GLU A 63 -16.83 -5.57 16.54
N LEU A 64 -17.29 -6.50 15.70
CA LEU A 64 -17.63 -6.21 14.31
C LEU A 64 -18.71 -5.12 14.22
N LEU A 65 -19.74 -5.21 15.06
CA LEU A 65 -20.86 -4.27 15.07
C LEU A 65 -20.49 -2.87 15.53
N LYS A 66 -19.46 -2.71 16.38
CA LYS A 66 -18.97 -1.38 16.79
C LYS A 66 -18.57 -0.50 15.62
N LEU A 67 -18.10 -1.10 14.53
CA LEU A 67 -17.60 -0.39 13.34
C LEU A 67 -18.44 -0.68 12.08
N ASN A 68 -19.33 -1.67 12.14
CA ASN A 68 -20.20 -2.07 11.05
C ASN A 68 -21.62 -2.31 11.60
N PRO A 69 -22.30 -1.28 12.12
CA PRO A 69 -23.59 -1.44 12.78
C PRO A 69 -24.68 -2.02 11.87
N LEU A 70 -24.54 -1.86 10.55
CA LEU A 70 -25.46 -2.40 9.56
C LEU A 70 -25.42 -3.93 9.43
N VAL A 71 -24.39 -4.61 9.91
CA VAL A 71 -24.32 -6.09 9.93
C VAL A 71 -25.45 -6.69 10.78
N GLY A 72 -25.87 -5.97 11.84
CA GLY A 72 -26.93 -6.40 12.74
C GLY A 72 -26.50 -7.50 13.72
N VAL A 73 -27.18 -7.56 14.86
CA VAL A 73 -26.87 -8.49 15.97
C VAL A 73 -27.02 -9.98 15.61
N ASP A 74 -27.70 -10.27 14.51
CA ASP A 74 -27.91 -11.63 13.98
C ASP A 74 -27.22 -11.84 12.62
N CYS A 75 -26.22 -11.02 12.28
CA CYS A 75 -25.51 -11.04 11.00
C CYS A 75 -26.39 -10.88 9.74
N SER A 76 -27.67 -10.50 9.88
CA SER A 76 -28.63 -10.46 8.76
C SER A 76 -28.28 -9.39 7.71
N GLY A 77 -27.48 -8.39 8.07
CA GLY A 77 -26.96 -7.38 7.16
C GLY A 77 -25.54 -7.65 6.64
N PHE A 78 -24.96 -8.82 6.95
CA PHE A 78 -23.69 -9.23 6.36
C PHE A 78 -23.89 -9.66 4.91
N VAL A 79 -23.35 -8.87 3.99
CA VAL A 79 -23.31 -9.12 2.55
C VAL A 79 -21.91 -9.66 2.17
N PRO A 80 -21.79 -10.90 1.68
CA PRO A 80 -20.55 -11.43 1.10
C PRO A 80 -20.11 -10.62 -0.12
N GLY A 81 -18.81 -10.48 -0.36
CA GLY A 81 -18.29 -9.60 -1.43
C GLY A 81 -18.22 -8.12 -1.04
N SER A 82 -18.57 -7.78 0.21
CA SER A 82 -18.52 -6.41 0.72
C SER A 82 -17.27 -6.16 1.58
N THR A 83 -16.97 -4.89 1.83
CA THR A 83 -15.87 -4.46 2.70
C THR A 83 -16.39 -4.18 4.11
N TYR A 84 -15.72 -4.71 5.13
CA TYR A 84 -16.01 -4.43 6.54
C TYR A 84 -14.82 -3.79 7.23
N CYS A 85 -15.11 -2.91 8.18
CA CYS A 85 -14.11 -2.25 8.97
C CYS A 85 -13.78 -3.01 10.25
N LEU A 86 -12.52 -3.36 10.45
CA LEU A 86 -12.11 -4.08 11.67
C LEU A 86 -11.47 -3.19 12.71
N ARG A 87 -10.98 -2.01 12.31
CA ARG A 87 -10.30 -1.06 13.21
C ARG A 87 -10.64 0.38 12.86
N LYS A 88 -10.99 1.14 13.89
CA LYS A 88 -11.09 2.60 13.83
C LYS A 88 -9.70 3.24 13.79
N GLU A 89 -9.51 4.31 13.04
CA GLU A 89 -8.28 5.10 13.08
C GLU A 89 -8.16 5.74 14.47
N ARG A 90 -6.99 5.69 15.10
CA ARG A 90 -6.78 6.51 16.28
C ARG A 90 -6.56 7.93 15.79
N VAL A 91 -7.50 8.82 16.07
CA VAL A 91 -7.32 10.27 15.84
C VAL A 91 -6.27 10.77 16.82
N LEU A 92 -5.00 10.68 16.43
CA LEU A 92 -3.88 11.24 17.16
C LEU A 92 -3.70 12.70 16.73
N PRO A 93 -3.37 13.62 17.65
CA PRO A 93 -3.05 14.99 17.27
C PRO A 93 -1.77 15.03 16.40
N PRO A 94 -1.67 15.96 15.42
CA PRO A 94 -0.45 16.15 14.65
C PRO A 94 0.74 16.49 15.56
N SER A 95 1.91 15.92 15.26
CA SER A 95 3.15 16.16 16.00
C SER A 95 3.53 17.64 15.91
N THR A 96 3.75 18.27 17.08
CA THR A 96 4.10 19.68 17.21
C THR A 96 5.61 19.91 17.30
N ASP A 97 6.38 18.86 17.60
CA ASP A 97 7.85 18.90 17.74
C ASP A 97 8.57 18.01 16.72
N GLY A 98 7.81 17.43 15.79
CA GLY A 98 8.29 16.53 14.75
C GLY A 98 8.70 15.16 15.26
N THR A 99 8.51 14.81 16.54
CA THR A 99 8.71 13.45 17.06
C THR A 99 7.51 12.56 16.76
N CYS A 100 7.75 11.27 16.56
CA CYS A 100 6.67 10.33 16.23
C CYS A 100 7.07 8.86 16.46
N GLY A 101 6.08 7.96 16.36
CA GLY A 101 6.22 6.50 16.46
C GLY A 101 6.99 6.06 17.71
N HIS A 102 8.09 5.32 17.57
CA HIS A 102 8.76 4.73 18.75
C HIS A 102 9.24 5.75 19.79
N LEU A 103 9.57 6.98 19.38
CA LEU A 103 9.94 8.08 20.27
C LEU A 103 8.72 8.82 20.86
N ASN A 104 7.60 8.84 20.15
CA ASN A 104 6.36 9.47 20.62
C ASN A 104 5.15 8.80 19.98
N ARG A 105 4.56 7.85 20.71
CA ARG A 105 3.45 6.99 20.23
C ARG A 105 2.07 7.67 20.32
N ASN A 106 1.99 8.88 20.88
CA ASN A 106 0.74 9.57 21.18
C ASN A 106 0.41 10.71 20.19
N VAL A 107 1.17 10.79 19.09
CA VAL A 107 1.01 11.81 18.03
C VAL A 107 1.08 11.15 16.65
N THR A 108 0.55 11.81 15.63
CA THR A 108 0.70 11.42 14.22
C THR A 108 1.51 12.46 13.44
N CYS A 109 2.18 12.03 12.38
CA CYS A 109 2.81 12.96 11.45
C CYS A 109 1.81 13.54 10.44
N VAL A 110 0.68 12.85 10.21
CA VAL A 110 -0.33 13.28 9.23
C VAL A 110 -0.90 14.64 9.61
N GLY A 111 -0.79 15.60 8.71
CA GLY A 111 -1.23 16.99 8.93
C GLY A 111 -0.23 17.85 9.70
N SER A 112 0.96 17.33 10.04
CA SER A 112 2.01 18.12 10.68
C SER A 112 2.77 19.00 9.67
N THR A 113 3.41 20.07 10.14
CA THR A 113 4.25 20.94 9.30
C THR A 113 5.57 20.26 8.89
N PHE A 114 5.98 19.20 9.58
CA PHE A 114 7.21 18.44 9.31
C PHE A 114 7.03 17.44 8.16
N GLY A 115 5.81 16.95 7.95
CA GLY A 115 5.45 16.00 6.90
C GLY A 115 4.60 14.86 7.41
N ASP A 116 3.95 14.14 6.50
CA ASP A 116 2.91 13.17 6.85
C ASP A 116 3.46 11.78 7.24
N CYS A 117 4.75 11.52 7.02
CA CYS A 117 5.37 10.21 7.28
C CYS A 117 6.24 10.27 8.52
N CYS A 118 6.11 9.26 9.37
CA CYS A 118 6.98 9.05 10.49
C CYS A 118 8.13 8.12 10.05
N GLY A 119 9.35 8.62 9.98
CA GLY A 119 10.52 7.83 9.59
C GLY A 119 11.07 6.97 10.73
N ARG A 120 11.94 5.99 10.42
CA ARG A 120 12.55 5.06 11.39
C ARG A 120 13.23 5.70 12.59
N GLN A 121 13.70 6.94 12.43
CA GLN A 121 14.36 7.67 13.51
C GLN A 121 13.38 8.35 14.47
N GLY A 122 12.07 8.10 14.35
CA GLY A 122 11.06 8.74 15.19
C GLY A 122 10.87 10.22 14.88
N LYS A 123 11.05 10.60 13.61
CA LYS A 123 10.88 11.96 13.13
C LYS A 123 9.89 12.04 11.97
N CYS A 124 9.06 13.07 11.96
CA CYS A 124 8.16 13.37 10.87
C CYS A 124 8.90 13.96 9.67
N GLY A 125 8.49 13.60 8.46
CA GLY A 125 9.08 14.08 7.22
C GLY A 125 8.22 13.78 5.99
N ARG A 126 8.59 14.41 4.87
CA ARG A 126 7.94 14.23 3.54
C ARG A 126 8.83 13.52 2.53
N ALA A 127 10.14 13.53 2.77
CA ALA A 127 11.11 12.97 1.84
C ALA A 127 11.05 11.44 1.84
N GLN A 128 11.59 10.85 0.78
CA GLN A 128 11.57 9.41 0.53
C GLN A 128 12.17 8.60 1.70
N ASN A 129 13.20 9.10 2.36
CA ASN A 129 13.80 8.46 3.54
C ASN A 129 12.89 8.41 4.79
N PHE A 130 11.76 9.11 4.77
CA PHE A 130 10.70 9.03 5.79
C PHE A 130 9.53 8.16 5.32
N CYS A 131 9.15 8.29 4.04
CA CYS A 131 7.92 7.70 3.52
C CYS A 131 8.13 6.34 2.84
N LEU A 132 9.33 5.96 2.40
CA LEU A 132 9.50 4.71 1.65
C LEU A 132 9.17 3.45 2.46
N PRO A 133 8.73 2.37 1.80
CA PRO A 133 8.61 1.04 2.39
C PRO A 133 9.84 0.65 3.22
N GLY A 134 9.62 0.16 4.43
CA GLY A 134 10.69 -0.18 5.38
C GLY A 134 11.40 1.02 6.03
N PHE A 135 11.13 2.27 5.63
CA PHE A 135 11.59 3.48 6.30
C PHE A 135 10.50 4.16 7.14
N CYS A 136 9.26 4.00 6.72
CA CYS A 136 8.11 4.60 7.37
C CYS A 136 7.57 3.70 8.49
N GLN A 137 7.53 4.23 9.70
CA GLN A 137 7.00 3.56 10.90
C GLN A 137 5.55 3.96 11.24
N GLY A 138 4.98 4.94 10.52
CA GLY A 138 3.60 5.40 10.71
C GLY A 138 3.27 6.67 9.93
N GLY A 139 2.00 7.07 9.87
CA GLY A 139 1.52 8.19 9.05
C GLY A 139 1.14 7.75 7.63
N LYS A 140 1.30 8.62 6.62
CA LYS A 140 1.00 8.29 5.21
C LYS A 140 2.12 7.46 4.57
N CYS A 141 2.31 6.23 5.05
CA CYS A 141 3.23 5.27 4.45
C CYS A 141 2.59 4.59 3.22
N PRO A 142 3.31 4.41 2.10
CA PRO A 142 2.91 3.50 1.04
C PRO A 142 3.10 2.04 1.48
N GLY A 143 2.09 1.20 1.28
CA GLY A 143 2.10 -0.24 1.60
C GLY A 143 1.63 -0.56 3.02
N LEU A 144 1.10 -1.78 3.21
CA LEU A 144 0.58 -2.28 4.47
C LEU A 144 1.74 -2.45 5.48
N GLY A 145 1.79 -1.52 6.46
CA GLY A 145 2.60 -1.50 7.68
C GLY A 145 3.80 -2.45 7.79
N TYR A 146 5.01 -1.88 7.81
CA TYR A 146 6.23 -2.63 8.12
C TYR A 146 6.51 -2.66 9.64
N SER A 147 7.11 -3.75 10.11
CA SER A 147 7.54 -3.96 11.50
C SER A 147 8.57 -2.93 11.95
N THR A 148 8.43 -2.48 13.20
CA THR A 148 9.27 -1.43 13.80
C THR A 148 10.04 -1.90 15.04
N ASP A 149 9.73 -3.10 15.52
CA ASP A 149 10.30 -3.72 16.71
C ASP A 149 10.74 -5.18 16.46
N GLY A 150 10.76 -5.59 15.20
CA GLY A 150 11.12 -6.94 14.80
C GLY A 150 9.99 -7.97 14.95
N ARG A 151 8.76 -7.55 15.24
CA ARG A 151 7.57 -8.42 15.24
C ARG A 151 6.75 -8.22 13.97
N CYS A 152 6.39 -9.31 13.29
CA CYS A 152 5.60 -9.28 12.07
C CYS A 152 4.51 -10.36 12.09
N GLY A 153 3.72 -10.46 11.02
CA GLY A 153 2.79 -11.57 10.84
C GLY A 153 1.41 -11.34 11.46
N GLU A 154 0.58 -12.38 11.41
CA GLU A 154 -0.84 -12.36 11.78
C GLU A 154 -1.09 -11.83 13.20
N ASP A 155 -0.28 -12.27 14.16
CA ASP A 155 -0.37 -11.85 15.58
C ASP A 155 0.04 -10.39 15.83
N ASN A 156 0.66 -9.76 14.84
CA ASN A 156 1.17 -8.38 14.93
C ASN A 156 0.58 -7.53 13.81
N ASP A 157 -0.75 -7.53 13.66
CA ASP A 157 -1.46 -6.68 12.71
C ASP A 157 -1.04 -6.88 11.24
N PHE A 158 -0.64 -8.11 10.87
CA PHE A 158 -0.11 -8.44 9.54
C PHE A 158 1.09 -7.58 9.13
N LEU A 159 1.86 -7.08 10.09
CA LEU A 159 3.03 -6.26 9.81
C LEU A 159 4.03 -7.05 8.96
N MET A 160 4.58 -6.41 7.93
CA MET A 160 5.61 -6.98 7.07
C MET A 160 7.01 -6.71 7.63
N CYS A 161 7.96 -7.63 7.48
CA CYS A 161 9.31 -7.39 7.97
C CYS A 161 10.11 -6.55 6.95
N GLY A 162 11.01 -5.68 7.42
CA GLY A 162 11.83 -4.86 6.54
C GLY A 162 12.92 -4.07 7.25
N GLY A 163 13.83 -3.50 6.46
CA GLY A 163 14.94 -2.68 6.98
C GLY A 163 15.90 -3.47 7.88
N PRO A 164 16.26 -2.97 9.07
CA PRO A 164 17.26 -3.61 9.93
C PRO A 164 16.79 -4.93 10.54
N PHE A 165 15.49 -5.22 10.50
CA PHE A 165 14.92 -6.42 11.11
C PHE A 165 14.91 -7.64 10.18
N GLY A 166 15.22 -7.45 8.90
CA GLY A 166 15.25 -8.52 7.91
C GLY A 166 13.99 -8.63 7.07
N LYS A 167 14.00 -9.56 6.11
CA LYS A 167 13.03 -9.64 5.01
C LYS A 167 11.88 -10.63 5.22
N CYS A 168 12.02 -11.54 6.17
CA CYS A 168 11.11 -12.67 6.37
C CYS A 168 10.39 -12.58 7.71
N CYS A 169 9.11 -12.93 7.71
CA CYS A 169 8.32 -13.12 8.91
C CYS A 169 8.33 -14.59 9.26
N SER A 170 8.95 -14.95 10.37
CA SER A 170 8.90 -16.31 10.88
C SER A 170 7.48 -16.75 11.20
N ALA A 171 7.29 -18.06 11.35
CA ALA A 171 6.07 -18.66 11.90
C ALA A 171 5.68 -18.09 13.26
N SER A 172 6.66 -17.63 14.04
CA SER A 172 6.47 -17.04 15.37
C SER A 172 6.29 -15.52 15.37
N GLY A 173 6.05 -14.92 14.20
CA GLY A 173 5.83 -13.49 14.08
C GLY A 173 7.08 -12.65 14.35
N ARG A 174 8.27 -13.13 13.99
CA ARG A 174 9.54 -12.39 14.13
C ARG A 174 10.18 -12.11 12.79
N CYS A 175 10.68 -10.89 12.65
CA CYS A 175 11.46 -10.46 11.50
C CYS A 175 12.85 -11.11 11.53
N GLY A 176 13.33 -11.57 10.37
CA GLY A 176 14.72 -11.95 10.19
C GLY A 176 15.08 -12.13 8.72
N SER A 177 16.34 -12.49 8.48
CA SER A 177 16.84 -12.80 7.12
C SER A 177 17.54 -14.16 7.07
N THR A 178 17.50 -14.93 8.15
CA THR A 178 18.13 -16.24 8.20
C THR A 178 17.12 -17.33 7.94
N LEU A 179 17.58 -18.56 7.69
CA LEU A 179 16.71 -19.71 7.50
C LEU A 179 15.79 -19.97 8.71
N ALA A 180 16.13 -19.49 9.91
CA ALA A 180 15.25 -19.61 11.07
C ALA A 180 13.96 -18.81 10.91
N GLU A 181 14.03 -17.61 10.32
CA GLU A 181 12.86 -16.75 10.08
C GLU A 181 12.28 -16.91 8.67
N CYS A 182 13.12 -17.21 7.69
CA CYS A 182 12.70 -17.41 6.31
C CYS A 182 12.28 -18.85 6.01
N GLY A 183 12.57 -19.81 6.87
CA GLY A 183 12.33 -21.23 6.60
C GLY A 183 10.87 -21.67 6.73
N ALA A 184 10.69 -22.95 7.08
CA ALA A 184 9.37 -23.57 7.19
C ALA A 184 8.42 -22.77 8.11
N GLY A 185 7.23 -22.46 7.60
CA GLY A 185 6.22 -21.68 8.33
C GLY A 185 6.43 -20.16 8.31
N CYS A 186 7.38 -19.65 7.54
CA CYS A 186 7.48 -18.22 7.27
C CYS A 186 6.14 -17.67 6.71
N GLN A 187 5.59 -16.66 7.38
CA GLN A 187 4.26 -16.12 7.14
C GLN A 187 4.23 -15.13 5.96
N SER A 188 5.33 -14.40 5.73
CA SER A 188 5.42 -13.37 4.70
C SER A 188 6.86 -12.96 4.42
N GLY A 189 7.13 -12.35 3.25
CA GLY A 189 8.46 -11.91 2.86
C GLY A 189 9.23 -12.96 2.03
N ASP A 190 10.55 -12.98 2.11
CA ASP A 190 11.42 -13.87 1.31
C ASP A 190 11.49 -15.30 1.88
N CYS A 191 10.32 -15.92 2.07
CA CYS A 191 10.18 -17.25 2.63
C CYS A 191 10.77 -18.32 1.69
N VAL A 192 11.55 -19.25 2.25
CA VAL A 192 12.10 -20.42 1.58
C VAL A 192 11.11 -21.57 1.73
N GLY A 193 10.45 -21.95 0.62
CA GLY A 193 9.48 -23.03 0.60
C GLY A 193 10.08 -24.39 0.98
N ASN A 194 9.31 -25.16 1.77
CA ASN A 194 9.63 -26.47 2.34
C ASN A 194 10.41 -27.41 1.39
N LEU A 195 11.67 -27.71 1.74
CA LEU A 195 12.29 -29.00 1.42
C LEU A 195 12.34 -29.84 2.71
N PRO A 196 12.04 -31.15 2.64
CA PRO A 196 11.84 -31.97 3.83
C PRO A 196 13.11 -32.08 4.65
N SER A 197 12.91 -31.96 5.96
CA SER A 197 13.90 -32.12 7.01
C SER A 197 14.61 -33.47 6.92
N SER A 198 15.93 -33.44 6.70
CA SER A 198 16.82 -34.46 7.26
C SER A 198 18.09 -33.78 7.72
N SER A 199 18.18 -33.64 9.04
CA SER A 199 19.39 -33.34 9.78
C SER A 199 20.52 -34.29 9.38
N THR A 200 21.62 -33.73 8.88
CA THR A 200 22.95 -34.26 9.17
C THR A 200 23.96 -33.13 9.04
N THR A 201 24.58 -32.82 10.17
CA THR A 201 25.75 -31.97 10.29
C THR A 201 26.84 -32.52 9.38
N THR A 202 26.97 -31.97 8.18
CA THR A 202 28.11 -32.22 7.31
C THR A 202 28.58 -30.89 6.76
N THR A 203 29.73 -30.46 7.25
CA THR A 203 30.61 -29.51 6.57
C THR A 203 30.86 -30.07 5.17
N SER A 204 30.12 -29.56 4.18
CA SER A 204 30.38 -29.85 2.79
C SER A 204 30.06 -28.63 1.93
N THR A 205 31.13 -28.15 1.31
CA THR A 205 31.19 -27.17 0.23
C THR A 205 30.25 -27.55 -0.90
N THR A 206 29.15 -26.81 -1.07
CA THR A 206 28.29 -26.92 -2.25
C THR A 206 28.95 -26.20 -3.44
N PRO A 207 28.92 -26.80 -4.65
CA PRO A 207 29.37 -26.14 -5.89
C PRO A 207 28.49 -24.92 -6.21
N PRO A 208 29.02 -23.88 -6.87
CA PRO A 208 28.30 -22.64 -7.12
C PRO A 208 27.05 -22.87 -7.97
N THR A 209 25.94 -22.28 -7.52
CA THR A 209 24.73 -22.01 -8.31
C THR A 209 25.14 -21.37 -9.65
N PRO A 210 24.60 -21.79 -10.81
CA PRO A 210 24.98 -21.18 -12.08
C PRO A 210 24.72 -19.69 -12.02
N LEU A 211 25.78 -18.91 -12.26
CA LEU A 211 25.76 -17.47 -12.16
C LEU A 211 24.64 -16.92 -13.05
N PRO A 212 23.71 -16.10 -12.53
CA PRO A 212 22.70 -15.45 -13.35
C PRO A 212 23.37 -14.76 -14.53
N SER A 213 22.84 -15.01 -15.71
CA SER A 213 23.48 -14.58 -16.95
C SER A 213 23.46 -13.06 -17.08
N PRO A 214 24.52 -12.44 -17.65
CA PRO A 214 24.56 -11.01 -17.90
C PRO A 214 23.28 -10.51 -18.60
N GLY A 215 22.63 -9.51 -18.01
CA GLY A 215 21.39 -8.93 -18.51
C GLY A 215 20.11 -9.41 -17.82
N SER A 216 20.19 -10.33 -16.85
CA SER A 216 19.02 -10.76 -16.06
C SER A 216 18.46 -9.64 -15.16
N PRO A 217 17.17 -9.70 -14.78
CA PRO A 217 16.61 -8.83 -13.76
C PRO A 217 17.43 -8.88 -12.47
N SER A 218 17.60 -7.72 -11.84
CA SER A 218 18.35 -7.60 -10.59
C SER A 218 17.69 -8.41 -9.47
N PRO A 219 18.40 -9.38 -8.88
CA PRO A 219 17.86 -10.21 -7.81
C PRO A 219 17.92 -9.54 -6.43
N ASP A 220 18.74 -8.50 -6.27
CA ASP A 220 19.07 -7.90 -4.98
C ASP A 220 19.09 -6.36 -5.01
N GLY A 221 18.66 -5.76 -6.12
CA GLY A 221 18.72 -4.33 -6.34
C GLY A 221 20.08 -3.81 -6.80
N THR A 222 21.09 -4.67 -6.99
CA THR A 222 22.35 -4.27 -7.63
C THR A 222 22.24 -4.38 -9.15
N CYS A 223 22.93 -3.50 -9.88
CA CYS A 223 22.83 -3.41 -11.34
C CYS A 223 24.13 -2.88 -11.96
N GLY A 224 24.18 -2.86 -13.29
CA GLY A 224 25.22 -2.11 -13.99
C GLY A 224 26.41 -2.93 -14.47
N TYR A 225 27.50 -2.27 -14.82
CA TYR A 225 28.65 -2.91 -15.47
C TYR A 225 29.36 -3.99 -14.63
N VAL A 226 29.17 -4.01 -13.30
CA VAL A 226 29.86 -4.93 -12.37
C VAL A 226 29.25 -6.33 -12.38
N ASN A 227 27.93 -6.44 -12.22
CA ASN A 227 27.20 -7.71 -12.15
C ASN A 227 26.36 -7.97 -13.42
N LYS A 228 26.24 -6.96 -14.30
CA LYS A 228 25.46 -6.96 -15.53
C LYS A 228 23.95 -7.13 -15.32
N PHE A 229 23.43 -6.90 -14.12
CA PHE A 229 22.00 -6.99 -13.86
C PHE A 229 21.25 -5.75 -14.33
N LYS A 230 19.97 -5.95 -14.69
CA LYS A 230 19.07 -4.89 -15.16
C LYS A 230 17.97 -4.56 -14.15
N CYS A 231 17.68 -3.28 -14.01
CA CYS A 231 16.57 -2.75 -13.25
C CYS A 231 15.32 -2.78 -14.13
N THR A 232 14.46 -3.78 -13.91
CA THR A 232 13.23 -3.94 -14.70
C THR A 232 12.03 -3.26 -14.04
N GLY A 233 12.13 -2.92 -12.75
CA GLY A 233 11.06 -2.33 -11.93
C GLY A 233 9.73 -3.06 -11.99
N THR A 234 9.71 -4.32 -12.44
CA THR A 234 8.52 -5.16 -12.50
C THR A 234 8.52 -6.15 -11.34
N GLU A 235 7.32 -6.60 -10.96
CA GLU A 235 7.04 -7.62 -9.95
C GLU A 235 8.01 -8.82 -9.97
N PRO A 236 8.26 -9.48 -8.82
CA PRO A 236 7.62 -9.25 -7.53
C PRO A 236 8.34 -8.21 -6.64
N MET A 237 9.49 -7.68 -7.07
CA MET A 237 10.32 -6.79 -6.26
C MET A 237 10.64 -5.49 -7.01
N TYR A 238 10.09 -4.39 -6.50
CA TYR A 238 10.27 -3.06 -7.04
C TYR A 238 11.54 -2.40 -6.47
N TYR A 239 12.72 -2.70 -7.03
CA TYR A 239 13.97 -2.04 -6.64
C TYR A 239 14.18 -0.68 -7.35
N GLY A 240 13.64 -0.53 -8.56
CA GLY A 240 13.93 0.63 -9.39
C GLY A 240 13.79 0.30 -10.86
N TYR A 241 13.56 1.31 -11.69
CA TYR A 241 13.72 1.19 -13.14
C TYR A 241 15.09 1.69 -13.60
N CYS A 242 15.77 2.49 -12.78
CA CYS A 242 16.99 3.19 -13.15
C CYS A 242 18.19 2.56 -12.47
N CYS A 243 19.29 2.38 -13.20
CA CYS A 243 20.52 1.84 -12.63
C CYS A 243 21.49 3.00 -12.41
N ASN A 244 21.69 3.43 -11.16
CA ASN A 244 22.52 4.60 -10.88
C ASN A 244 24.02 4.33 -11.07
N SER A 245 24.84 5.38 -10.99
CA SER A 245 26.30 5.28 -11.16
C SER A 245 27.00 4.42 -10.09
N ALA A 246 26.37 4.22 -8.93
CA ALA A 246 26.87 3.36 -7.86
C ALA A 246 26.52 1.87 -8.07
N GLY A 247 25.75 1.53 -9.12
CA GLY A 247 25.38 0.15 -9.42
C GLY A 247 24.18 -0.35 -8.62
N TYR A 248 23.22 0.53 -8.32
CA TYR A 248 21.97 0.18 -7.65
C TYR A 248 20.74 0.62 -8.42
N CYS A 249 19.71 -0.22 -8.37
CA CYS A 249 18.39 0.10 -8.88
C CYS A 249 17.72 1.15 -8.00
N GLY A 250 17.10 2.15 -8.63
CA GLY A 250 16.34 3.18 -7.94
C GLY A 250 15.25 3.81 -8.82
N PHE A 251 14.50 4.71 -8.21
CA PHE A 251 13.41 5.48 -8.84
C PHE A 251 13.61 6.99 -8.72
N SER A 252 14.61 7.45 -7.96
CA SER A 252 14.78 8.88 -7.74
C SER A 252 15.27 9.55 -9.02
N GLU A 253 15.01 10.85 -9.13
CA GLU A 253 15.54 11.68 -10.20
C GLU A 253 17.05 11.54 -10.31
N TRP A 254 17.76 11.38 -9.18
CA TRP A 254 19.20 11.18 -9.16
C TRP A 254 19.62 9.78 -9.65
N ASP A 255 18.85 8.75 -9.31
CA ASP A 255 19.12 7.39 -9.80
C ASP A 255 18.88 7.26 -11.30
N CYS A 256 17.91 8.02 -11.82
CA CYS A 256 17.49 8.04 -13.22
C CYS A 256 18.21 9.09 -14.05
N SER A 257 18.95 10.02 -13.43
CA SER A 257 19.56 11.13 -14.15
C SER A 257 20.72 10.62 -15.02
N PRO A 258 20.68 10.85 -16.34
CA PRO A 258 21.80 10.53 -17.21
C PRO A 258 23.05 11.34 -16.84
N VAL A 259 22.87 12.56 -16.32
CA VAL A 259 23.96 13.43 -15.87
C VAL A 259 24.58 12.95 -14.56
N ALA A 260 23.80 12.35 -13.66
CA ALA A 260 24.30 11.71 -12.43
C ALA A 260 24.94 10.34 -12.68
N GLY A 261 24.99 9.90 -13.95
CA GLY A 261 25.66 8.68 -14.38
C GLY A 261 24.78 7.44 -14.34
N CYS A 262 23.47 7.58 -14.58
CA CYS A 262 22.60 6.43 -14.79
C CYS A 262 23.08 5.57 -15.97
N GLN A 263 23.15 4.27 -15.77
CA GLN A 263 23.69 3.28 -16.71
C GLN A 263 22.58 2.74 -17.63
N ALA A 264 22.37 3.39 -18.77
CA ALA A 264 21.24 3.15 -19.68
C ALA A 264 21.13 1.72 -20.25
N GLU A 265 22.21 0.95 -20.28
CA GLU A 265 22.17 -0.46 -20.69
C GLU A 265 21.53 -1.39 -19.63
N PHE A 266 21.52 -0.94 -18.38
CA PHE A 266 21.12 -1.69 -17.18
C PHE A 266 19.92 -1.09 -16.46
N GLY A 267 19.41 0.05 -16.90
CA GLY A 267 18.21 0.68 -16.38
C GLY A 267 17.69 1.74 -17.35
N ARG A 268 16.50 2.24 -17.10
CA ARG A 268 15.83 3.24 -17.92
C ARG A 268 16.29 4.64 -17.52
N CYS A 269 17.31 5.14 -18.21
CA CYS A 269 18.04 6.37 -17.87
C CYS A 269 17.68 7.60 -18.73
N ASP A 270 16.66 7.48 -19.58
CA ASP A 270 16.16 8.58 -20.39
C ASP A 270 14.95 9.23 -19.69
N GLU A 271 15.00 10.56 -19.61
CA GLU A 271 14.27 11.45 -18.70
C GLU A 271 12.73 11.35 -18.69
N ALA A 272 12.19 11.56 -17.48
CA ALA A 272 10.88 12.13 -17.15
C ALA A 272 9.60 11.34 -17.50
N VAL A 273 9.16 10.47 -16.58
CA VAL A 273 7.70 10.31 -16.36
C VAL A 273 7.22 11.56 -15.62
N ILE A 274 7.01 12.64 -16.36
CA ILE A 274 6.17 13.74 -15.89
C ILE A 274 4.78 13.14 -15.72
N VAL A 275 4.39 12.80 -14.49
CA VAL A 275 2.98 12.70 -14.16
C VAL A 275 2.46 14.13 -14.26
N THR A 276 1.97 14.50 -15.44
CA THR A 276 1.22 15.74 -15.62
C THR A 276 -0.09 15.59 -14.85
N VAL A 277 -0.06 15.89 -13.55
CA VAL A 277 -1.24 16.44 -12.88
C VAL A 277 -1.53 17.73 -13.62
N SER A 278 -2.67 17.77 -14.32
CA SER A 278 -3.21 18.98 -14.92
C SER A 278 -3.50 19.99 -13.81
N GLY A 279 -2.48 20.75 -13.43
CA GLY A 279 -2.58 21.94 -12.60
C GLY A 279 -2.86 23.12 -13.49
N THR A 280 -3.99 23.76 -13.28
CA THR A 280 -4.40 25.03 -13.90
C THR A 280 -3.30 26.08 -13.83
N ALA A 281 -3.06 26.76 -14.95
CA ALA A 281 -2.06 27.80 -15.13
C ALA A 281 -2.18 28.94 -14.10
N PRO A 282 -1.06 29.56 -13.69
CA PRO A 282 -1.09 30.77 -12.88
C PRO A 282 -1.56 31.97 -13.71
N VAL A 283 -2.53 32.71 -13.18
CA VAL A 283 -2.96 34.00 -13.70
C VAL A 283 -1.80 34.99 -13.57
N ALA A 284 -1.37 35.57 -14.69
CA ALA A 284 -0.39 36.64 -14.72
C ALA A 284 -1.03 37.95 -14.21
N THR A 285 -0.51 38.51 -13.12
CA THR A 285 -0.83 39.88 -12.68
C THR A 285 0.18 40.83 -13.32
N SER A 286 -0.29 41.64 -14.28
CA SER A 286 0.46 42.73 -14.88
C SER A 286 0.55 43.91 -13.91
N THR A 287 1.76 44.25 -13.49
CA THR A 287 2.08 45.52 -12.83
C THR A 287 2.40 46.55 -13.90
N THR A 288 1.62 47.63 -13.99
CA THR A 288 2.02 48.84 -14.73
C THR A 288 2.25 49.97 -13.75
N SER A 289 3.36 50.66 -13.99
CA SER A 289 3.87 51.86 -13.32
C SER A 289 2.93 53.06 -13.43
#